data_AF-A0A662RES0-F1
#
_entry.id   AF-A0A662RES0-F1
#
_cell.length_a   1.000
_cell.length_b   1.000
_cell.length_c   1.000
_cell.angle_alpha   90.00
_cell.angle_beta   90.00
_cell.angle_gamma   90.00
#
_symmetry.space_group_name_H-M   'P 1'
#
loop_
_entity.id
_entity.type
_entity.pdbx_description
1 polymer ?
#
loop_
_entity_poly.entity_id
_entity_poly.type
_entity_poly.pdbx_seq_one_letter_code
_entity_poly.pdbx_strand_id
1 'polypeptide(L)'
;MMDIQIPPMIEKRIHALIEAKYYPSISEAIKDAFKTLFATKPALKIISAIHLYINNEVSISKAAEISGVSIEEFKEFLASRGVKREIYPDERIDENVRMILKHPTN
;
A
#
# COMPACT_ATOMS: atom_id res chain seq x y z
N MET A 1 -16.63 -2.96 -11.53
CA MET A 1 -16.34 -4.30 -10.98
C MET A 1 -15.16 -4.86 -11.77
N MET A 2 -14.24 -5.60 -11.15
CA MET A 2 -13.06 -6.14 -11.86
C MET A 2 -13.50 -7.35 -12.69
N ASP A 3 -13.37 -7.32 -14.02
CA ASP A 3 -13.59 -8.49 -14.87
C ASP A 3 -12.34 -9.37 -14.82
N ILE A 4 -12.36 -10.38 -13.95
CA ILE A 4 -11.25 -11.30 -13.79
C ILE A 4 -11.47 -12.49 -14.72
N GLN A 5 -10.59 -12.66 -15.71
CA GLN A 5 -10.55 -13.85 -16.54
C GLN A 5 -9.81 -14.96 -15.78
N ILE A 6 -10.53 -15.99 -15.35
CA ILE A 6 -10.00 -17.14 -14.61
C ILE A 6 -10.08 -18.38 -15.51
N PRO A 7 -9.04 -19.22 -15.58
CA PRO A 7 -9.11 -20.48 -16.31
C PRO A 7 -10.29 -21.36 -15.82
N PRO A 8 -11.06 -22.02 -16.72
CA PRO A 8 -12.30 -22.72 -16.35
C PRO A 8 -12.14 -23.77 -15.23
N MET A 9 -10.98 -24.44 -15.17
CA MET A 9 -10.71 -25.43 -14.13
C MET A 9 -10.50 -24.80 -12.75
N ILE A 10 -9.91 -23.60 -12.69
CA ILE A 10 -9.71 -22.87 -11.43
C ILE A 10 -11.06 -22.37 -10.92
N GLU A 11 -11.91 -21.85 -11.79
CA GLU A 11 -13.28 -21.44 -11.46
C GLU A 11 -14.06 -22.61 -10.84
N LYS A 12 -14.07 -23.79 -11.49
CA LYS A 12 -14.71 -25.00 -10.93
C LYS A 12 -14.20 -25.36 -9.54
N ARG A 13 -12.89 -25.24 -9.29
CA ARG A 13 -12.30 -25.51 -7.97
C ARG A 13 -12.76 -24.50 -6.92
N ILE A 14 -12.88 -23.22 -7.26
CA ILE A 14 -13.40 -22.19 -6.35
C ILE A 14 -14.86 -22.51 -5.99
N HIS A 15 -15.69 -22.87 -6.97
CA HIS A 15 -17.07 -23.29 -6.71
C HIS A 15 -17.16 -24.51 -5.79
N ALA A 16 -16.33 -25.53 -6.03
CA ALA A 16 -16.28 -26.72 -5.17
C ALA A 16 -15.94 -26.37 -3.71
N LEU A 17 -15.06 -25.39 -3.47
CA LEU A 17 -14.74 -24.91 -2.11
C LEU A 17 -15.93 -24.22 -1.43
N ILE A 18 -16.76 -23.52 -2.19
CA ILE A 18 -17.97 -22.86 -1.69
C ILE A 18 -19.04 -23.90 -1.37
N GLU A 19 -19.28 -24.85 -2.29
CA GLU A 19 -20.24 -25.95 -2.08
C GLU A 19 -19.86 -26.82 -0.86
N ALA A 20 -18.56 -27.08 -0.68
CA ALA A 20 -18.02 -27.76 0.48
C ALA A 20 -17.97 -26.90 1.76
N LYS A 21 -18.49 -25.67 1.72
CA LYS A 21 -18.60 -24.72 2.86
C LYS A 21 -17.28 -24.25 3.48
N TYR A 22 -16.17 -24.33 2.74
CA TYR A 22 -14.90 -23.74 3.18
C TYR A 22 -14.86 -22.22 3.03
N TYR A 23 -15.59 -21.66 2.04
CA TYR A 23 -15.77 -20.22 1.88
C TYR A 23 -17.24 -19.87 1.68
N PRO A 24 -17.69 -18.71 2.19
CA PRO A 24 -19.08 -18.27 2.03
C PRO A 24 -19.39 -17.70 0.64
N SER A 25 -18.37 -17.29 -0.12
CA SER A 25 -18.51 -16.74 -1.47
C SER A 25 -17.19 -16.75 -2.24
N ILE A 26 -17.27 -16.52 -3.56
CA ILE A 26 -16.10 -16.30 -4.42
C ILE A 26 -15.29 -15.09 -3.92
N SER A 27 -15.96 -14.02 -3.50
CA SER A 27 -15.31 -12.79 -3.02
C SER A 27 -14.43 -13.06 -1.79
N GLU A 28 -14.93 -13.82 -0.81
CA GLU A 28 -14.13 -14.16 0.37
C GLU A 28 -12.99 -15.13 0.04
N ALA A 29 -13.18 -16.07 -0.90
CA ALA A 29 -12.10 -16.93 -1.37
C ALA A 29 -10.98 -16.13 -2.07
N ILE A 30 -11.33 -15.18 -2.94
CA ILE A 30 -10.36 -14.31 -3.62
C ILE A 30 -9.63 -13.41 -2.61
N LYS A 31 -10.36 -12.80 -1.68
CA LYS A 31 -9.78 -11.96 -0.63
C LYS A 31 -8.77 -12.74 0.20
N ASP A 32 -9.07 -13.98 0.56
CA ASP A 32 -8.16 -14.84 1.31
C ASP A 32 -6.94 -15.26 0.47
N ALA A 33 -7.13 -15.55 -0.83
CA ALA A 33 -6.04 -15.82 -1.75
C ALA A 33 -5.07 -14.63 -1.85
N PHE A 34 -5.57 -13.39 -1.94
CA PHE A 34 -4.72 -12.19 -1.97
C PHE A 34 -4.04 -11.91 -0.62
N LYS A 35 -4.72 -12.13 0.51
CA LYS A 35 -4.07 -12.07 1.84
C LYS A 35 -2.89 -13.04 1.91
N THR A 36 -3.11 -14.28 1.47
CA THR A 36 -2.08 -15.32 1.43
C THR A 36 -0.94 -14.94 0.47
N LEU A 37 -1.26 -14.39 -0.71
CA LEU A 37 -0.27 -13.89 -1.66
C LEU A 37 0.63 -12.81 -1.04
N PHE A 38 0.05 -11.81 -0.37
CA PHE A 38 0.83 -10.74 0.25
C PHE A 38 1.61 -11.22 1.48
N ALA A 39 1.10 -12.19 2.23
CA ALA A 39 1.82 -12.80 3.35
C ALA A 39 3.03 -13.61 2.87
N THR A 40 2.88 -14.37 1.78
CA THR A 40 3.95 -15.23 1.24
C THR A 40 4.92 -14.49 0.31
N LYS A 41 4.50 -13.37 -0.27
CA LYS A 41 5.33 -12.50 -1.12
C LYS A 41 5.22 -11.04 -0.68
N PRO A 42 5.80 -10.67 0.48
CA PRO A 42 5.72 -9.30 1.02
C PRO A 42 6.21 -8.22 0.05
N ALA A 43 7.18 -8.55 -0.81
CA ALA A 43 7.66 -7.64 -1.86
C ALA A 43 6.53 -7.14 -2.78
N LEU A 44 5.54 -7.98 -3.11
CA LEU A 44 4.39 -7.57 -3.93
C LEU A 44 3.50 -6.56 -3.23
N LYS A 45 3.42 -6.63 -1.89
CA LYS A 45 2.69 -5.68 -1.05
C LYS A 45 3.34 -4.31 -1.06
N ILE A 46 4.68 -4.28 -1.05
CA ILE A 46 5.46 -3.04 -1.14
C ILE A 46 5.32 -2.43 -2.53
N ILE A 47 5.45 -3.25 -3.58
CA ILE A 47 5.32 -2.79 -4.98
C ILE A 47 3.93 -2.20 -5.25
N SER A 48 2.86 -2.84 -4.79
CA SER A 48 1.51 -2.31 -4.96
C SER A 48 1.30 -0.98 -4.23
N ALA A 49 1.80 -0.87 -2.99
CA ALA A 49 1.74 0.38 -2.23
C ALA A 49 2.50 1.53 -2.92
N ILE A 50 3.68 1.26 -3.48
CA ILE A 50 4.46 2.25 -4.24
C ILE A 50 3.69 2.71 -5.48
N HIS A 51 3.10 1.77 -6.23
CA HIS A 51 2.33 2.11 -7.42
C HIS A 51 1.12 3.01 -7.08
N LEU A 52 0.38 2.68 -6.02
CA LEU A 52 -0.75 3.49 -5.56
C LEU A 52 -0.28 4.90 -5.12
N TYR A 53 0.87 5.00 -4.46
CA TYR A 53 1.43 6.30 -4.06
C TYR A 53 1.85 7.15 -5.26
N ILE A 54 2.60 6.58 -6.21
CA ILE A 54 3.08 7.31 -7.40
C ILE A 54 1.91 7.82 -8.25
N ASN A 55 0.81 7.07 -8.29
CA ASN A 55 -0.40 7.47 -9.00
C ASN A 55 -1.29 8.46 -8.23
N ASN A 56 -0.86 8.93 -7.05
CA ASN A 56 -1.62 9.81 -6.16
C ASN A 56 -2.97 9.20 -5.71
N GLU A 57 -3.12 7.88 -5.72
CA GLU A 57 -4.33 7.18 -5.26
C GLU A 57 -4.38 7.08 -3.73
N VAL A 58 -3.21 7.09 -3.09
CA VAL A 58 -3.08 7.04 -1.62
C VAL A 58 -2.00 8.00 -1.13
N SER A 59 -2.16 8.48 0.10
CA SER A 59 -1.12 9.25 0.78
C SER A 59 0.09 8.38 1.13
N ILE A 60 1.23 9.01 1.41
CA ILE A 60 2.43 8.31 1.88
C ILE A 60 2.17 7.46 3.13
N SER A 61 1.41 8.00 4.09
CA SER A 61 1.07 7.29 5.33
C SER A 61 0.21 6.06 5.04
N LYS A 62 -0.75 6.19 4.11
CA LYS A 62 -1.58 5.05 3.70
C LYS A 62 -0.79 4.01 2.92
N ALA A 63 0.16 4.43 2.10
CA ALA A 63 1.06 3.52 1.38
C ALA A 63 1.97 2.73 2.34
N ALA A 64 2.52 3.38 3.37
CA ALA A 64 3.28 2.73 4.44
C ALA A 64 2.42 1.69 5.20
N GLU A 65 1.18 2.05 5.56
CA GLU A 65 0.22 1.13 6.17
C GLU A 65 -0.06 -0.10 5.29
N ILE A 66 -0.35 0.11 4.00
CA ILE A 66 -0.62 -0.98 3.04
C ILE A 66 0.59 -1.90 2.93
N SER A 67 1.78 -1.34 2.78
CA SER A 67 3.04 -2.09 2.67
C SER A 67 3.45 -2.79 3.97
N GLY A 68 2.90 -2.38 5.12
CA GLY A 68 3.20 -2.98 6.43
C GLY A 68 4.56 -2.57 6.98
N VAL A 69 5.04 -1.39 6.62
CA VAL A 69 6.31 -0.82 7.09
C VAL A 69 6.09 0.57 7.67
N SER A 70 7.08 1.10 8.38
CA SER A 70 7.05 2.49 8.83
C SER A 70 7.07 3.46 7.66
N ILE A 71 6.64 4.70 7.91
CA ILE A 71 6.71 5.76 6.90
C ILE A 71 8.16 5.93 6.44
N GLU A 72 9.12 5.97 7.36
CA GLU A 72 10.56 6.08 7.13
C GLU A 72 11.08 4.96 6.21
N GLU A 73 10.81 3.69 6.51
CA GLU A 73 11.18 2.56 5.63
C GLU A 73 10.53 2.69 4.25
N PHE A 74 9.27 3.13 4.19
CA PHE A 74 8.61 3.40 2.91
C PHE A 74 9.32 4.50 2.10
N LYS A 75 9.87 5.54 2.76
CA LYS A 75 10.70 6.57 2.10
C LYS A 75 11.95 5.95 1.46
N GLU A 76 12.59 5.01 2.12
CA GLU A 76 13.76 4.31 1.59
C GLU A 76 13.41 3.45 0.37
N PHE A 77 12.26 2.76 0.39
CA PHE A 77 11.79 2.00 -0.76
C PHE A 77 11.49 2.86 -2.00
N LEU A 78 11.01 4.09 -1.79
CA LEU A 78 10.81 5.07 -2.87
C LEU A 78 12.16 5.58 -3.40
N ALA A 79 13.08 5.95 -2.52
CA ALA A 79 14.41 6.44 -2.88
C ALA A 79 15.22 5.40 -3.68
N SER A 80 15.22 4.14 -3.22
CA SER A 80 15.91 3.02 -3.90
C SER A 80 15.40 2.74 -5.32
N ARG A 81 14.19 3.20 -5.66
CA ARG A 81 13.58 3.07 -6.99
C ARG A 81 13.66 4.33 -7.84
N GLY A 82 14.45 5.33 -7.39
CA GLY A 82 14.61 6.59 -8.11
C GLY A 82 13.36 7.48 -8.12
N VAL A 83 12.38 7.21 -7.24
CA VAL A 83 11.21 8.07 -7.08
C VAL A 83 11.67 9.34 -6.37
N LYS A 84 11.96 10.38 -7.16
CA LYS A 84 12.34 11.70 -6.64
C LYS A 84 11.14 12.32 -5.95
N ARG A 85 11.32 12.76 -4.71
CA ARG A 85 10.35 13.62 -4.05
C ARG A 85 10.58 15.06 -4.49
N GLU A 86 9.55 15.68 -5.01
CA GLU A 86 9.48 17.13 -5.07
C GLU A 86 9.05 17.62 -3.68
N ILE A 87 10.01 18.22 -2.98
CA ILE A 87 9.72 18.91 -1.73
C ILE A 87 9.56 20.38 -2.10
N TYR A 88 8.34 20.88 -1.96
CA TYR A 88 8.10 22.32 -2.02
C TYR A 88 8.22 22.86 -0.59
N PRO A 89 9.09 23.85 -0.35
CA PRO A 89 9.10 24.54 0.92
C PRO A 89 7.70 25.14 1.15
N ASP A 90 7.14 24.93 2.34
CA ASP A 90 5.97 25.69 2.77
C ASP A 90 6.34 27.19 2.73
N GLU A 91 5.49 28.02 2.14
CA GLU A 91 5.69 29.47 2.00
C GLU A 91 5.95 30.15 3.37
N ARG A 92 5.54 29.50 4.46
CA ARG A 92 5.68 29.96 5.83
C ARG A 92 6.90 29.39 6.55
N ILE A 93 7.79 28.66 5.87
CA ILE A 93 9.00 28.09 6.51
C ILE A 93 9.79 29.17 7.24
N ASP A 94 9.98 30.34 6.63
CA ASP A 94 10.72 31.44 7.25
C ASP A 94 10.03 31.97 8.52
N GLU A 95 8.70 32.03 8.53
CA GLU A 95 7.92 32.43 9.69
C GLU A 95 8.04 31.39 10.82
N ASN A 96 7.88 30.11 10.48
CA ASN A 96 7.99 29.00 11.43
C ASN A 96 9.40 28.93 12.06
N VAL A 97 10.46 29.10 11.27
CA VAL A 97 11.84 29.13 11.76
C VAL A 97 12.05 30.31 12.71
N ARG A 98 11.54 31.51 12.39
CA ARG A 98 11.63 32.68 13.28
C ARG A 98 10.91 32.46 14.60
N MET A 99 9.78 31.75 14.62
CA MET A 99 9.03 31.49 15.86
C MET A 99 9.79 30.56 16.81
N ILE A 100 10.50 29.56 16.27
CA ILE A 100 11.35 28.63 17.04
C ILE A 100 12.55 29.37 17.65
N LEU A 101 13.24 30.19 16.84
CA LEU A 101 14.42 30.93 17.30
C LEU A 101 14.12 31.97 18.39
N LYS A 102 12.87 32.45 18.48
CA LYS A 102 12.41 33.39 19.51
C LYS A 102 12.10 32.74 20.86
N HIS A 103 11.94 31.41 20.91
CA HIS A 103 11.67 30.67 22.14
C HIS A 103 12.73 29.60 22.34
N PRO A 104 13.98 29.97 22.68
CA PRO A 104 14.98 28.99 23.09
C PRO A 104 14.41 28.24 24.30
N THR A 105 14.23 26.94 24.14
CA THR A 105 13.84 26.05 25.23
C THR A 105 14.98 26.09 26.25
N ASN A 106 14.71 26.71 27.39
CA ASN A 106 15.65 26.81 28.51
C ASN A 106 15.83 25.45 29.18
#